data_AF-A0A1V6KBM1-F1
#
_entry.id   AF-A0A1V6KBM1-F1
#
_cell.length_a   1.000
_cell.length_b   1.000
_cell.length_c   1.000
_cell.angle_alpha   90.00
_cell.angle_beta   90.00
_cell.angle_gamma   90.00
#
_symmetry.space_group_name_H-M   'P 1'
#
loop_
_entity.id
_entity.type
_entity.pdbx_description
1 polymer ?
#
loop_
_entity_poly.entity_id
_entity_poly.type
_entity_poly.pdbx_seq_one_letter_code
_entity_poly.pdbx_strand_id
1 'polypeptide(L)'
;MTIACGTGGNSPALARRLREELEAAYGEEYAALLDILGQLRSKMEKNAGRGRVWFDQLMAAGLLESLRQKDADAAKKIVREITGEEVRID
;
A
#
# COMPACT_ATOMS: atom_id res chain seq x y z
N MET A 1 -4.99 7.22 0.90
CA MET A 1 -4.63 6.77 2.27
C MET A 1 -4.58 8.00 3.17
N THR A 2 -5.04 7.89 4.42
CA THR A 2 -4.93 9.00 5.38
C THR A 2 -4.39 8.46 6.69
N ILE A 3 -3.35 9.10 7.22
CA ILE A 3 -2.84 8.86 8.57
C ILE A 3 -3.02 10.16 9.35
N ALA A 4 -3.68 10.10 10.49
CA ALA A 4 -3.91 11.25 11.35
C ALA A 4 -3.15 11.11 12.66
N CYS A 5 -2.45 12.16 13.08
CA CYS A 5 -1.81 12.27 14.38
C CYS A 5 -2.33 13.51 15.12
N GLY A 6 -2.55 13.41 16.42
CA GLY A 6 -3.05 14.52 17.22
C GLY A 6 -2.76 14.34 18.71
N THR A 7 -2.62 15.46 19.42
CA THR A 7 -2.33 15.49 20.87
C THR A 7 -3.48 16.04 21.70
N GLY A 8 -4.68 16.19 21.13
CA GLY A 8 -5.82 16.81 21.81
C GLY A 8 -5.59 18.26 22.25
N GLY A 9 -4.69 19.00 21.59
CA GLY A 9 -4.31 20.37 21.94
C GLY A 9 -3.17 20.51 22.94
N ASN A 10 -2.74 19.41 23.59
CA ASN A 10 -1.71 19.49 24.64
C ASN A 10 -0.30 19.86 24.13
N SER A 11 0.04 19.52 22.89
CA SER A 11 1.34 19.87 22.28
C SER A 11 1.27 19.90 20.75
N PRO A 12 0.94 21.06 20.15
CA PRO A 12 0.96 21.23 18.69
C PRO A 12 2.34 20.96 18.06
N ALA A 13 3.43 21.24 18.79
CA ALA A 13 4.79 20.96 18.35
C ALA A 13 5.06 19.45 18.18
N LEU A 14 4.55 18.62 19.10
CA LEU A 14 4.66 17.17 18.98
C LEU A 14 3.81 16.63 17.82
N ALA A 15 2.59 17.13 17.64
CA ALA A 15 1.76 16.76 16.49
C ALA A 15 2.46 17.07 15.16
N ARG A 16 3.10 18.24 15.05
CA ARG A 16 3.89 18.62 13.87
C ARG A 16 5.06 17.66 13.62
N ARG A 17 5.83 17.33 14.66
CA ARG A 17 6.96 16.41 14.56
C ARG A 17 6.51 15.02 14.09
N LEU A 18 5.44 14.48 14.66
CA LEU A 18 4.90 13.18 14.25
C LEU A 18 4.44 13.19 12.79
N ARG A 19 3.78 14.26 12.34
CA ARG A 19 3.40 14.42 10.92
C ARG A 19 4.62 14.36 10.00
N GLU A 20 5.69 15.09 10.35
CA GLU A 20 6.94 15.11 9.55
C GLU A 20 7.62 13.73 9.52
N GLU A 21 7.65 13.01 10.64
CA GLU A 21 8.15 11.63 10.71
C GLU A 21 7.31 10.67 9.86
N LEU A 22 5.98 10.81 9.86
CA LEU A 22 5.07 10.01 9.04
C LEU A 22 5.22 10.30 7.54
N GLU A 23 5.37 11.57 7.16
CA GLU A 23 5.61 11.98 5.77
C GLU A 23 6.92 11.38 5.22
N ALA A 24 7.96 11.28 6.06
CA ALA A 24 9.21 10.63 5.68
C ALA A 24 9.10 9.10 5.59
N ALA A 25 8.26 8.47 6.43
CA ALA A 25 8.12 7.02 6.50
C ALA A 25 7.16 6.44 5.44
N TYR A 26 6.13 7.18 5.04
CA TYR A 26 5.05 6.70 4.16
C TYR A 26 4.93 7.55 2.89
N GLY A 27 5.72 7.19 1.87
CA GLY A 27 5.73 7.88 0.58
C GLY A 27 4.56 7.54 -0.36
N GLU A 28 4.63 8.05 -1.59
CA GLU A 28 3.60 7.90 -2.63
C GLU A 28 3.32 6.43 -2.99
N GLU A 29 4.30 5.54 -2.80
CA GLU A 29 4.17 4.10 -3.08
C GLU A 29 3.03 3.45 -2.29
N TYR A 30 2.69 3.97 -1.11
CA TYR A 30 1.59 3.46 -0.30
C TYR A 30 0.22 3.84 -0.88
N ALA A 31 0.13 4.98 -1.59
CA ALA A 31 -1.09 5.35 -2.30
C ALA A 31 -1.31 4.42 -3.50
N ALA A 32 -0.27 4.14 -4.28
CA ALA A 32 -0.32 3.20 -5.39
C ALA A 32 -0.63 1.77 -4.91
N LEU A 33 0.00 1.32 -3.82
CA LEU A 33 -0.29 0.03 -3.21
C LEU A 33 -1.77 -0.06 -2.78
N LEU A 34 -2.30 0.99 -2.14
CA LEU A 34 -3.69 1.02 -1.73
C LEU A 34 -4.66 0.91 -2.91
N ASP A 35 -4.35 1.57 -4.03
CA ASP A 35 -5.18 1.47 -5.24
C ASP A 35 -5.19 0.05 -5.82
N ILE A 36 -4.01 -0.57 -5.96
CA ILE A 36 -3.87 -1.97 -6.41
C ILE A 36 -4.67 -2.92 -5.51
N LEU A 37 -4.51 -2.80 -4.18
CA LEU A 37 -5.25 -3.63 -3.23
C LEU A 37 -6.77 -3.38 -3.30
N GLY A 38 -7.18 -2.14 -3.58
CA GLY A 38 -8.57 -1.77 -3.84
C GLY A 38 -9.15 -2.47 -5.07
N GLN A 39 -8.41 -2.49 -6.18
CA GLN A 39 -8.79 -3.21 -7.40
C GLN A 39 -8.96 -4.71 -7.12
N LEU A 40 -8.02 -5.31 -6.40
CA LEU A 40 -8.04 -6.73 -6.03
C LEU A 40 -9.15 -7.09 -5.04
N ARG A 41 -9.61 -6.14 -4.21
CA ARG A 41 -10.62 -6.40 -3.16
C ARG A 41 -11.90 -7.01 -3.71
N SER A 42 -12.38 -6.50 -4.85
CA SER A 42 -13.55 -7.03 -5.55
C SER A 42 -13.43 -8.53 -5.91
N LYS A 43 -12.20 -9.02 -6.10
CA LYS A 43 -11.87 -10.42 -6.42
C LYS A 43 -11.64 -11.28 -5.17
N MET A 44 -11.30 -10.64 -4.04
CA MET A 44 -11.04 -11.31 -2.75
C MET A 44 -12.31 -11.66 -1.97
N GLU A 45 -13.40 -10.90 -2.11
CA GLU A 45 -14.63 -11.04 -1.29
C GLU A 45 -15.29 -12.42 -1.36
N LYS A 46 -15.03 -13.20 -2.41
CA LYS A 46 -15.62 -14.55 -2.57
C LYS A 46 -14.95 -15.63 -1.71
N ASN A 47 -13.79 -15.37 -1.09
CA ASN A 47 -13.02 -16.39 -0.37
C ASN A 47 -12.38 -15.81 0.91
N ALA A 48 -13.02 -16.06 2.05
CA ALA A 48 -12.48 -15.68 3.35
C ALA A 48 -11.07 -16.25 3.55
N GLY A 49 -10.10 -15.39 3.87
CA GLY A 49 -8.70 -15.75 4.10
C GLY A 49 -7.75 -15.59 2.91
N ARG A 50 -8.24 -15.56 1.67
CA ARG A 50 -7.38 -15.39 0.48
C ARG A 50 -6.64 -14.06 0.47
N GLY A 51 -7.30 -12.98 0.90
CA GLY A 51 -6.72 -11.65 0.86
C GLY A 51 -5.48 -11.47 1.74
N ARG A 52 -5.42 -12.16 2.88
CA ARG A 52 -4.23 -12.13 3.74
C ARG A 52 -3.05 -12.85 3.07
N VAL A 53 -3.29 -14.03 2.51
CA VAL A 53 -2.27 -14.80 1.79
C VAL A 53 -1.70 -14.01 0.61
N TRP A 54 -2.57 -13.39 -0.19
CA TRP A 54 -2.14 -12.53 -1.30
C TRP A 54 -1.34 -11.33 -0.82
N PHE A 55 -1.81 -10.62 0.21
CA PHE A 55 -1.08 -9.48 0.76
C PHE A 55 0.34 -9.88 1.20
N ASP A 56 0.47 -10.96 1.98
CA ASP A 56 1.76 -11.44 2.48
C ASP A 56 2.70 -11.84 1.32
N GLN A 57 2.16 -12.51 0.29
CA GLN A 57 2.93 -12.89 -0.91
C GLN A 57 3.36 -11.67 -1.74
N LEU A 58 2.49 -10.68 -1.94
CA LEU A 58 2.80 -9.45 -2.69
C LEU A 58 3.92 -8.66 -2.01
N MET A 59 3.89 -8.57 -0.68
CA MET A 59 4.93 -7.90 0.09
C MET A 59 6.25 -8.68 0.00
N ALA A 60 6.21 -10.00 0.16
CA ALA A 60 7.40 -10.84 0.05
C ALA A 60 8.04 -10.80 -1.35
N ALA A 61 7.25 -10.62 -2.40
CA ALA A 61 7.74 -10.48 -3.77
C ALA A 61 8.27 -9.07 -4.12
N GLY A 62 8.26 -8.12 -3.17
CA GLY A 62 8.83 -6.79 -3.38
C GLY A 62 7.93 -5.83 -4.16
N LEU A 63 6.59 -6.02 -4.09
CA LEU A 63 5.66 -5.10 -4.75
C LEU A 63 5.86 -3.65 -4.29
N LEU A 64 5.98 -3.42 -2.98
CA LEU A 64 6.14 -2.07 -2.43
C LEU A 64 7.42 -1.38 -2.94
N GLU A 65 8.53 -2.12 -3.03
CA GLU A 65 9.79 -1.59 -3.56
C GLU A 65 9.70 -1.28 -5.06
N SER A 66 8.98 -2.12 -5.84
CA SER A 66 8.75 -1.85 -7.26
C SER A 66 7.94 -0.56 -7.46
N LEU A 67 6.93 -0.32 -6.63
CA LEU A 67 6.14 0.91 -6.63
C LEU A 67 6.97 2.12 -6.20
N ARG A 68 7.81 1.98 -5.19
CA ARG A 68 8.76 3.03 -4.75
C ARG A 68 9.73 3.43 -5.86
N GLN A 69 10.16 2.47 -6.68
CA GLN A 69 11.04 2.71 -7.83
C GLN A 69 10.29 3.18 -9.08
N LYS A 70 8.95 3.30 -9.03
CA LYS A 70 8.08 3.62 -10.16
C LYS A 70 8.22 2.63 -11.33
N ASP A 71 8.58 1.37 -11.03
CA ASP A 71 8.65 0.28 -12.01
C ASP A 71 7.28 -0.41 -12.13
N ALA A 72 6.41 0.19 -12.95
CA ALA A 72 5.05 -0.30 -13.16
C ALA A 72 5.01 -1.69 -13.81
N ASP A 73 5.98 -2.03 -14.67
CA ASP A 73 6.03 -3.32 -15.34
C ASP A 73 6.37 -4.44 -14.36
N ALA A 74 7.36 -4.23 -13.49
CA ALA A 74 7.68 -5.16 -12.41
C ALA A 74 6.51 -5.35 -11.45
N ALA A 75 5.87 -4.24 -11.03
CA ALA A 75 4.72 -4.29 -10.14
C ALA A 75 3.53 -5.08 -10.75
N LYS A 76 3.18 -4.82 -12.02
CA LYS A 76 2.14 -5.56 -12.75
C LYS A 76 2.47 -7.05 -12.86
N LYS A 77 3.73 -7.38 -13.14
CA LYS A 77 4.19 -8.77 -13.22
C LYS A 77 4.01 -9.50 -11.89
N ILE A 78 4.45 -8.89 -10.77
CA ILE A 78 4.30 -9.45 -9.42
C ILE A 78 2.83 -9.71 -9.10
N VAL A 79 1.96 -8.73 -9.35
CA VAL A 79 0.52 -8.88 -9.09
C VAL A 79 -0.08 -10.03 -9.88
N ARG A 80 0.22 -10.12 -11.19
CA ARG A 80 -0.30 -11.19 -12.06
C ARG A 80 0.20 -12.56 -11.63
N GLU A 81 1.47 -12.71 -11.25
CA GLU A 81 2.04 -14.00 -10.85
C GLU A 81 1.44 -14.52 -9.54
N ILE A 82 1.12 -13.64 -8.59
CA ILE A 82 0.59 -14.04 -7.27
C ILE A 82 -0.92 -14.20 -7.28
N THR A 83 -1.63 -13.30 -7.96
CA THR A 83 -3.09 -13.21 -7.87
C THR A 83 -3.79 -13.79 -9.10
N GLY A 84 -3.09 -13.89 -10.24
CA GLY A 84 -3.68 -14.20 -11.54
C GLY A 84 -4.45 -13.04 -12.17
N GLU A 85 -4.52 -11.88 -11.51
CA GLU A 85 -5.30 -10.73 -11.94
C GLU A 85 -4.42 -9.64 -12.56
N GLU A 86 -5.01 -8.87 -13.47
CA GLU A 86 -4.39 -7.66 -14.01
C GLU A 86 -4.89 -6.42 -13.27
N VAL A 87 -3.99 -5.48 -13.01
CA VAL A 87 -4.28 -4.21 -12.34
C VAL A 87 -3.75 -3.04 -13.14
N ARG A 88 -4.41 -1.90 -13.00
CA ARG A 88 -3.93 -0.62 -13.51
C ARG A 88 -2.99 -0.01 -12.50
N ILE A 89 -1.90 0.57 -12.98
CA ILE A 89 -0.93 1.34 -12.19
C ILE A 89 -0.68 2.59 -13.02
N ASP A 90 -1.05 3.74 -12.47
CA ASP A 90 -0.85 5.08 -13.04
C ASP A 90 0.53 5.64 -12.69
#